data_AF-A0A9C8MKA1-F1
#
_entry.id   AF-A0A9C8MKA1-F1
#
_cell.length_a   1.000
_cell.length_b   1.000
_cell.length_c   1.000
_cell.angle_alpha   90.00
_cell.angle_beta   90.00
_cell.angle_gamma   90.00
#
_symmetry.space_group_name_H-M   'P 1'
#
loop_
_entity.id
_entity.type
_entity.pdbx_description
1 polymer ?
#
loop_
_entity_poly.entity_id
_entity_poly.type
_entity_poly.pdbx_seq_one_letter_code
_entity_poly.pdbx_strand_id
1 'polypeptide(L)'
;LWGVEGKHYAAWVGLIATLISLLGLWLWWPVRKSFKAKDLVPRGRKRKHFYYNHMTGGVVVLLAILLFAITGASITYRTFTEQLLGVESAKSEAKQTVSLDSHWQAWLEMAYAQMPAGAVLQQIRYPRPPRKAAENREAPNNKTTRSQTNFKSVTDSKRNTVEKLSEQILTFQFHAPGDWLGLAGSRVSIDKQGSVLVNTSLHADLSLGAKVFSILKALHTGHDLPAYYVVLQLLLSLLGTVMVFSGLVSFIIKKRKRNQVDRWANSQPLTES
;
A
#
# COMPACT_ATOMS: atom_id res chain seq x y z
N LEU A 1 -2.16 19.91 -9.49
CA LEU A 1 -0.69 19.84 -9.69
C LEU A 1 -0.05 18.73 -8.83
N TRP A 2 -0.54 18.41 -7.63
CA TRP A 2 0.14 17.51 -6.68
C TRP A 2 -0.11 15.99 -6.85
N GLY A 3 -0.99 15.54 -7.75
CA GLY A 3 -1.49 14.16 -7.74
C GLY A 3 -0.50 13.08 -8.21
N VAL A 4 0.34 13.38 -9.20
CA VAL A 4 1.30 12.40 -9.76
C VAL A 4 2.61 12.41 -8.99
N GLU A 5 3.05 13.56 -8.51
CA GLU A 5 4.28 13.69 -7.72
C GLU A 5 4.06 13.24 -6.27
N GLY A 6 2.88 13.49 -5.68
CA GLY A 6 2.56 13.15 -4.30
C GLY A 6 2.75 11.67 -3.96
N LYS A 7 2.41 10.76 -4.88
CA LYS A 7 2.65 9.31 -4.68
C LYS A 7 4.14 8.97 -4.59
N HIS A 8 4.99 9.64 -5.39
CA HIS A 8 6.43 9.38 -5.37
C HIS A 8 7.06 9.93 -4.08
N TYR A 9 6.63 11.09 -3.60
CA TYR A 9 7.05 11.61 -2.30
C TYR A 9 6.63 10.68 -1.16
N ALA A 10 5.38 10.20 -1.15
CA ALA A 10 4.92 9.26 -0.13
C ALA A 10 5.75 7.96 -0.12
N ALA A 11 6.09 7.44 -1.30
CA ALA A 11 6.95 6.26 -1.41
C ALA A 11 8.38 6.51 -0.90
N TRP A 12 8.98 7.66 -1.25
CA TRP A 12 10.29 8.04 -0.71
C TRP A 12 10.28 8.21 0.81
N VAL A 13 9.26 8.85 1.36
CA VAL A 13 9.07 8.97 2.82
C VAL A 13 8.99 7.57 3.46
N GLY A 14 8.26 6.64 2.85
CA GLY A 14 8.19 5.25 3.30
C GLY A 14 9.56 4.55 3.27
N LEU A 15 10.33 4.70 2.19
CA LEU A 15 11.66 4.10 2.06
C LEU A 15 12.65 4.67 3.09
N ILE A 16 12.64 5.98 3.30
CA ILE A 16 13.47 6.64 4.33
C ILE A 16 13.05 6.16 5.72
N ALA A 17 11.74 6.10 6.00
CA ALA A 17 11.24 5.58 7.27
C ALA A 17 11.64 4.12 7.49
N THR A 18 11.67 3.31 6.43
CA THR A 18 12.16 1.92 6.45
C THR A 18 13.63 1.87 6.82
N LEU A 19 14.48 2.67 6.17
CA LEU A 19 15.91 2.74 6.45
C LEU A 19 16.17 3.17 7.90
N ILE A 20 15.53 4.25 8.36
CA ILE A 20 15.65 4.74 9.75
C ILE A 20 15.17 3.68 10.74
N SER A 21 14.10 2.95 10.42
CA SER A 21 13.58 1.87 11.26
C SER A 21 14.60 0.73 11.37
N LEU A 22 15.20 0.29 10.25
CA LEU A 22 16.23 -0.74 10.26
C LEU A 22 17.45 -0.32 11.07
N LEU A 23 17.89 0.95 10.95
CA LEU A 23 18.96 1.49 11.80
C LEU A 23 18.56 1.47 13.28
N GLY A 24 17.35 1.93 13.61
CA GLY A 24 16.84 1.90 14.99
C GLY A 24 16.83 0.48 15.58
N LEU A 25 16.41 -0.52 14.79
CA LEU A 25 16.42 -1.92 15.19
C LEU A 25 17.85 -2.46 15.37
N TRP A 26 18.74 -2.13 14.44
CA TRP A 26 20.15 -2.53 14.49
C TRP A 26 20.87 -1.95 15.71
N LEU A 27 20.63 -0.69 16.05
CA LEU A 27 21.16 -0.07 17.28
C LEU A 27 20.51 -0.64 18.56
N TRP A 28 19.24 -1.03 18.50
CA TRP A 28 18.49 -1.54 19.66
C TRP A 28 18.90 -2.96 20.06
N TRP A 29 19.04 -3.85 19.07
CA TRP A 29 19.27 -5.28 19.25
C TRP A 29 20.46 -5.61 20.19
N PRO A 30 21.67 -5.05 20.01
CA PRO A 30 22.82 -5.39 20.85
C PRO A 30 22.68 -4.91 22.30
N VAL A 31 21.89 -3.85 22.55
CA VAL A 31 21.82 -3.18 23.86
C VAL A 31 20.84 -3.87 24.83
N ARG A 32 19.75 -4.45 24.33
CA ARG A 32 18.65 -4.92 25.19
C ARG A 32 18.53 -6.43 25.32
N LYS A 33 18.92 -7.19 24.28
CA LYS A 33 18.89 -8.66 24.20
C LYS A 33 17.59 -9.36 24.66
N SER A 34 16.51 -8.61 24.96
CA SER A 34 15.27 -9.12 25.55
C SER A 34 14.09 -8.18 25.32
N PHE A 35 12.93 -8.77 25.04
CA PHE A 35 11.64 -8.09 24.89
C PHE A 35 10.75 -8.39 26.09
N LYS A 36 10.14 -7.35 26.68
CA LYS A 36 9.25 -7.47 27.84
C LYS A 36 7.88 -6.91 27.49
N ALA A 37 6.96 -7.75 27.00
CA ALA A 37 5.61 -7.34 26.58
C ALA A 37 4.86 -6.50 27.64
N LYS A 38 5.16 -6.75 28.91
CA LYS A 38 4.63 -6.04 30.06
C LYS A 38 4.93 -4.53 30.07
N ASP A 39 5.89 -4.06 29.30
CA ASP A 39 6.27 -2.64 29.20
C ASP A 39 5.58 -1.92 28.02
N LEU A 40 4.70 -2.58 27.26
CA LEU A 40 3.96 -2.00 26.13
C LEU A 40 2.96 -0.89 26.50
N VAL A 41 2.61 -0.77 27.78
CA VAL A 41 1.76 0.31 28.30
C VAL A 41 2.48 1.05 29.43
N PRO A 42 2.48 2.40 29.45
CA PRO A 42 3.13 3.14 30.51
C PRO A 42 2.37 2.94 31.84
N ARG A 43 3.02 2.28 32.81
CA ARG A 43 2.43 1.96 34.12
C ARG A 43 2.39 3.09 35.14
N GLY A 44 3.04 4.22 34.84
CA GLY A 44 3.15 5.30 35.81
C GLY A 44 3.79 6.55 35.24
N ARG A 45 3.81 7.62 36.05
CA ARG A 45 4.23 8.96 35.63
C ARG A 45 5.75 9.18 35.64
N LYS A 46 6.54 8.22 36.14
CA LYS A 46 8.01 8.34 36.19
C LYS A 46 8.61 8.21 34.78
N ARG A 47 9.63 9.01 34.46
CA ARG A 47 10.38 8.96 33.18
C ARG A 47 10.77 7.53 32.78
N LYS A 48 11.20 6.72 33.75
CA LYS A 48 11.59 5.33 33.56
C LYS A 48 10.51 4.52 32.82
N HIS A 49 9.23 4.67 33.21
CA HIS A 49 8.13 3.93 32.59
C HIS A 49 7.87 4.37 31.15
N PHE A 50 7.87 5.67 30.87
CA PHE A 50 7.74 6.18 29.49
C PHE A 50 8.91 5.76 28.60
N TYR A 51 10.12 5.74 29.14
CA TYR A 51 11.30 5.28 28.40
C TYR A 51 11.21 3.79 28.03
N TYR A 52 10.87 2.91 28.97
CA TYR A 52 10.70 1.48 28.64
C TYR A 52 9.53 1.26 27.69
N ASN A 53 8.44 2.01 27.88
CA ASN A 53 7.30 1.96 26.98
C ASN A 53 7.67 2.32 25.54
N HIS A 54 8.27 3.50 25.34
CA HIS A 54 8.72 3.97 24.04
C HIS A 54 9.67 2.96 23.37
N MET A 55 10.60 2.39 24.13
CA MET A 55 11.55 1.42 23.58
C MET A 55 10.89 0.09 23.19
N THR A 56 10.07 -0.49 24.07
CA THR A 56 9.47 -1.81 23.84
C THR A 56 8.35 -1.75 22.81
N GLY A 57 7.44 -0.78 22.91
CA GLY A 57 6.41 -0.63 21.89
C GLY A 57 6.95 -0.03 20.60
N GLY A 58 8.06 0.70 20.64
CA GLY A 58 8.80 1.11 19.45
C GLY A 58 9.16 -0.08 18.57
N VAL A 59 9.57 -1.22 19.13
CA VAL A 59 9.86 -2.45 18.36
C VAL A 59 8.60 -3.03 17.70
N VAL A 60 7.47 -3.06 18.43
CA VAL A 60 6.20 -3.57 17.88
C VAL A 60 5.69 -2.68 16.76
N VAL A 61 5.67 -1.36 16.99
CA VAL A 61 5.25 -0.36 16.01
C VAL A 61 6.21 -0.32 14.82
N LEU A 62 7.50 -0.55 15.03
CA LEU A 62 8.51 -0.63 13.97
C LEU A 62 8.20 -1.74 12.98
N LEU A 63 7.79 -2.93 13.43
CA LEU A 63 7.38 -4.01 12.53
C LEU A 63 6.18 -3.59 11.66
N ALA A 64 5.20 -2.93 12.26
CA ALA A 64 4.06 -2.39 11.52
C ALA A 64 4.48 -1.30 10.51
N ILE A 65 5.35 -0.36 10.92
CA ILE A 65 5.87 0.70 10.04
C ILE A 65 6.62 0.08 8.85
N LEU A 66 7.51 -0.88 9.09
CA LEU A 66 8.23 -1.58 8.02
C LEU A 66 7.27 -2.23 7.03
N LEU A 67 6.27 -2.95 7.54
CA LEU A 67 5.25 -3.59 6.73
C LEU A 67 4.49 -2.58 5.86
N PHE A 68 3.96 -1.51 6.44
CA PHE A 68 3.18 -0.49 5.72
C PHE A 68 4.04 0.33 4.75
N ALA A 69 5.29 0.62 5.11
CA ALA A 69 6.20 1.38 4.28
C ALA A 69 6.66 0.57 3.05
N ILE A 70 7.03 -0.70 3.24
CA ILE A 70 7.42 -1.60 2.16
C ILE A 70 6.22 -1.83 1.23
N THR A 71 5.05 -2.18 1.77
CA THR A 71 3.85 -2.41 0.95
C THR A 71 3.43 -1.15 0.17
N GLY A 72 3.52 0.04 0.77
CA GLY A 72 3.21 1.30 0.09
C GLY A 72 4.20 1.65 -1.02
N ALA A 73 5.50 1.42 -0.80
CA ALA A 73 6.52 1.58 -1.82
C ALA A 73 6.32 0.58 -2.97
N SER A 74 6.00 -0.68 -2.65
CA SER A 74 5.71 -1.74 -3.63
C SER A 74 4.55 -1.40 -4.56
N ILE A 75 3.47 -0.78 -4.04
CA ILE A 75 2.32 -0.36 -4.86
C ILE A 75 2.68 0.84 -5.72
N THR A 76 3.45 1.80 -5.19
CA THR A 76 3.84 3.00 -5.93
C THR A 76 4.78 2.66 -7.09
N TYR A 77 5.75 1.77 -6.84
CA TYR A 77 6.70 1.25 -7.83
C TYR A 77 6.25 -0.12 -8.36
N ARG A 78 4.96 -0.23 -8.70
CA ARG A 78 4.33 -1.48 -9.14
C ARG A 78 5.12 -2.19 -10.24
N THR A 79 5.50 -1.50 -11.31
CA THR A 79 6.22 -2.13 -12.44
C THR A 79 7.54 -2.76 -12.00
N PHE A 80 8.31 -2.05 -11.17
CA PHE A 80 9.56 -2.58 -10.62
C PHE A 80 9.29 -3.76 -9.68
N THR A 81 8.26 -3.67 -8.84
CA THR A 81 7.88 -4.73 -7.90
C THR A 81 7.40 -5.99 -8.62
N GLU A 82 6.58 -5.82 -9.67
CA GLU A 82 6.09 -6.91 -10.51
C GLU A 82 7.25 -7.62 -11.20
N GLN A 83 8.22 -6.86 -11.72
CA GLN A 83 9.43 -7.42 -12.33
C GLN A 83 10.29 -8.16 -11.28
N LEU A 84 10.48 -7.59 -10.10
CA LEU A 84 11.26 -8.20 -9.01
C LEU A 84 10.63 -9.49 -8.48
N LEU A 85 9.30 -9.52 -8.37
CA LEU A 85 8.56 -10.68 -7.87
C LEU A 85 8.31 -11.75 -8.93
N GLY A 86 8.66 -11.51 -10.21
CA GLY A 86 8.31 -12.43 -11.29
C GLY A 86 6.79 -12.53 -11.47
N VAL A 87 6.08 -11.41 -11.35
CA VAL A 87 4.69 -11.28 -11.77
C VAL A 87 4.70 -11.29 -13.29
N GLU A 88 4.93 -12.45 -13.89
CA GLU A 88 4.63 -12.63 -15.30
C GLU A 88 3.15 -12.32 -15.48
N SER A 89 2.84 -11.40 -16.39
CA SER A 89 1.46 -11.24 -16.84
C SER A 89 1.12 -12.56 -17.49
N ALA A 90 0.46 -13.46 -16.75
CA ALA A 90 -0.07 -14.70 -17.28
C ALA A 90 -0.73 -14.32 -18.59
N LYS A 91 -0.13 -14.80 -19.68
CA LYS A 91 -0.52 -14.45 -21.03
C LYS A 91 -2.00 -14.79 -21.08
N SER A 92 -2.84 -13.76 -21.17
CA SER A 92 -4.29 -13.88 -21.18
C SER A 92 -4.64 -14.94 -22.22
N GLU A 93 -4.92 -16.16 -21.80
CA GLU A 93 -5.46 -17.16 -22.71
C GLU A 93 -6.85 -16.63 -23.02
N ALA A 94 -6.96 -15.98 -24.17
CA ALA A 94 -8.23 -15.57 -24.74
C ALA A 94 -9.02 -16.85 -25.03
N LYS A 95 -9.72 -17.34 -24.01
CA LYS A 95 -10.53 -18.54 -24.12
C LYS A 95 -11.85 -18.15 -24.78
N GLN A 96 -12.07 -18.74 -25.96
CA GLN A 96 -13.30 -18.77 -26.77
C GLN A 96 -14.15 -17.50 -26.81
N THR A 97 -14.24 -16.93 -28.01
CA THR A 97 -15.27 -15.97 -28.41
C THR A 97 -16.65 -16.63 -28.45
N VAL A 98 -17.25 -16.83 -27.27
CA VAL A 98 -18.68 -17.12 -27.18
C VAL A 98 -19.39 -15.78 -27.35
N SER A 99 -20.11 -15.60 -28.46
CA SER A 99 -20.98 -14.44 -28.66
C SER A 99 -22.22 -14.63 -27.80
N LEU A 100 -22.38 -13.78 -26.78
CA LEU A 100 -23.56 -13.79 -25.91
C LEU A 100 -24.60 -12.74 -26.31
N ASP A 101 -25.82 -12.96 -25.84
CA ASP A 101 -26.81 -11.91 -25.75
C ASP A 101 -26.29 -10.76 -24.88
N SER A 102 -26.57 -9.53 -25.30
CA SER A 102 -26.06 -8.28 -24.71
C SER A 102 -26.84 -7.85 -23.46
N HIS A 103 -27.17 -8.79 -22.58
CA HIS A 103 -27.84 -8.53 -21.30
C HIS A 103 -26.99 -8.95 -20.10
N TRP A 104 -27.20 -8.27 -18.96
CA TRP A 104 -26.32 -8.43 -17.80
C TRP A 104 -26.38 -9.82 -17.16
N GLN A 105 -27.53 -10.50 -17.20
CA GLN A 105 -27.67 -11.86 -16.68
C GLN A 105 -26.81 -12.85 -17.45
N ALA A 106 -26.73 -12.77 -18.78
CA ALA A 106 -25.91 -13.66 -19.60
C ALA A 106 -24.43 -13.49 -19.27
N TRP A 107 -23.97 -12.25 -19.07
CA TRP A 107 -22.59 -11.98 -18.65
C TRP A 107 -22.29 -12.55 -17.27
N LEU A 108 -23.25 -12.47 -16.34
CA LEU A 108 -23.09 -13.01 -14.99
C LEU A 108 -23.04 -14.54 -15.01
N GLU A 109 -23.96 -15.18 -15.74
CA GLU A 109 -24.00 -16.64 -15.90
C GLU A 109 -22.73 -17.18 -16.54
N MET A 110 -22.23 -16.52 -17.59
CA MET A 110 -20.93 -16.85 -18.19
C MET A 110 -19.79 -16.69 -17.18
N ALA A 111 -19.78 -15.61 -16.40
CA ALA A 111 -18.74 -15.40 -15.41
C ALA A 111 -18.74 -16.51 -14.33
N TYR A 112 -19.91 -16.96 -13.89
CA TYR A 112 -20.03 -18.11 -13.00
C TYR A 112 -19.62 -19.43 -13.67
N ALA A 113 -19.94 -19.63 -14.95
CA ALA A 113 -19.56 -20.84 -15.70
C ALA A 113 -18.04 -21.01 -15.85
N GLN A 114 -17.28 -19.92 -15.76
CA GLN A 114 -15.81 -19.93 -15.81
C GLN A 114 -15.15 -20.14 -14.43
N MET A 115 -15.95 -20.27 -13.36
CA MET A 115 -15.45 -20.37 -11.99
C MET A 115 -15.64 -21.78 -11.42
N PRO A 116 -14.77 -22.23 -10.50
CA PRO A 116 -14.94 -23.50 -9.82
C PRO A 116 -16.22 -23.51 -8.95
N ALA A 117 -16.77 -24.70 -8.72
CA ALA A 117 -17.95 -24.89 -7.87
C ALA A 117 -17.73 -24.29 -6.48
N GLY A 118 -18.69 -23.51 -5.99
CA GLY A 118 -18.59 -22.82 -4.69
C GLY A 118 -17.94 -21.43 -4.75
N ALA A 119 -17.58 -20.92 -5.94
CA ALA A 119 -17.12 -19.55 -6.07
C ALA A 119 -18.25 -18.54 -5.79
N VAL A 120 -17.94 -17.49 -5.03
CA VAL A 120 -18.87 -16.43 -4.65
C VAL A 120 -18.44 -15.11 -5.27
N LEU A 121 -19.36 -14.44 -5.97
CA LEU A 121 -19.12 -13.11 -6.52
C LEU A 121 -18.94 -12.08 -5.39
N GLN A 122 -17.84 -11.33 -5.43
CA GLN A 122 -17.51 -10.30 -4.44
C GLN A 122 -17.68 -8.89 -5.00
N GLN A 123 -17.20 -8.66 -6.22
CA GLN A 123 -17.18 -7.33 -6.80
C GLN A 123 -17.42 -7.38 -8.30
N ILE A 124 -18.21 -6.43 -8.80
CA ILE A 124 -18.30 -6.10 -10.22
C ILE A 124 -17.58 -4.76 -10.43
N ARG A 125 -16.58 -4.73 -11.30
CA ARG A 125 -15.90 -3.51 -11.72
C ARG A 125 -16.36 -3.10 -13.11
N TYR A 126 -16.99 -1.93 -13.15
CA TYR A 126 -17.35 -1.28 -14.40
C TYR A 126 -16.12 -0.67 -15.07
N PRO A 127 -16.13 -0.58 -16.42
CA PRO A 127 -15.08 0.11 -17.15
C PRO A 127 -14.97 1.54 -16.66
N ARG A 128 -13.73 2.02 -16.52
CA ARG A 128 -13.49 3.38 -16.06
C ARG A 128 -13.80 4.32 -17.25
N PRO A 129 -14.67 5.33 -17.10
CA PRO A 129 -14.91 6.29 -18.17
C PRO A 129 -13.58 6.95 -18.55
N PRO A 130 -13.39 7.32 -19.83
CA PRO A 130 -12.16 7.94 -20.29
C PRO A 130 -11.83 9.09 -19.36
N ARG A 131 -10.63 9.04 -18.78
CA ARG A 131 -10.10 10.17 -18.06
C ARG A 131 -9.91 11.24 -19.14
N LYS A 132 -10.91 12.11 -19.35
CA LYS A 132 -10.74 13.33 -20.14
C LYS A 132 -9.40 13.89 -19.68
N ALA A 133 -8.43 13.89 -20.59
CA ALA A 133 -7.13 14.42 -20.30
C ALA A 133 -7.35 15.80 -19.66
N ALA A 134 -6.45 16.21 -18.78
CA ALA A 134 -6.43 17.55 -18.24
C ALA A 134 -6.05 18.58 -19.34
N GLU A 135 -6.70 18.49 -20.50
CA GLU A 135 -6.55 19.23 -21.75
C GLU A 135 -7.57 20.38 -21.79
N ASN A 136 -7.73 21.05 -20.65
CA ASN A 136 -8.41 22.36 -20.54
C ASN A 136 -7.89 23.12 -19.31
N ARG A 137 -6.62 22.92 -18.93
CA ARG A 137 -5.92 23.87 -18.07
C ARG A 137 -4.93 24.61 -18.95
N GLU A 138 -5.37 25.78 -19.40
CA GLU A 138 -4.58 26.82 -20.05
C GLU A 138 -3.19 26.90 -19.42
N ALA A 139 -2.17 26.44 -20.14
CA ALA A 139 -0.80 26.84 -19.89
C ALA A 139 -0.59 28.19 -20.59
N PRO A 140 0.00 29.20 -19.94
CA PRO A 140 0.24 30.48 -20.56
C PRO A 140 1.20 30.31 -21.73
N ASN A 141 0.76 30.82 -22.88
CA ASN A 141 1.48 30.94 -24.13
C ASN A 141 2.91 31.47 -23.91
N ASN A 142 3.92 30.62 -24.08
CA ASN A 142 5.27 31.09 -24.38
C ASN A 142 5.77 30.38 -25.63
N LYS A 143 5.79 31.14 -26.73
CA LYS A 143 6.43 30.77 -27.99
C LYS A 143 7.94 30.72 -27.75
N THR A 144 8.53 29.54 -27.79
CA THR A 144 9.94 29.41 -28.20
C THR A 144 10.12 28.18 -29.05
N THR A 145 10.36 28.45 -30.33
CA THR A 145 10.75 27.53 -31.39
C THR A 145 12.03 26.80 -31.03
N ARG A 146 11.99 25.45 -30.95
CA ARG A 146 13.17 24.64 -31.25
C ARG A 146 12.76 23.23 -31.66
N SER A 147 13.13 22.87 -32.90
CA SER A 147 12.97 21.56 -33.51
C SER A 147 13.47 20.43 -32.61
N GLN A 148 12.56 19.52 -32.24
CA GLN A 148 12.90 18.19 -31.75
C GLN A 148 12.06 17.15 -32.48
N THR A 149 12.68 16.61 -33.52
CA THR A 149 12.66 15.22 -33.99
C THR A 149 11.51 14.32 -33.51
N ASN A 150 10.72 13.89 -34.49
CA ASN A 150 9.78 12.77 -34.48
C ASN A 150 10.36 11.49 -33.83
N PHE A 151 9.97 11.21 -32.60
CA PHE A 151 10.04 9.87 -31.97
C PHE A 151 8.77 9.64 -31.13
N LYS A 152 7.60 9.74 -31.77
CA LYS A 152 6.27 9.44 -31.20
C LYS A 152 5.42 8.74 -32.25
N SER A 153 5.53 7.42 -32.37
CA SER A 153 4.61 6.70 -33.28
C SER A 153 4.45 5.19 -33.03
N VAL A 154 4.97 4.63 -31.93
CA VAL A 154 4.73 3.18 -31.64
C VAL A 154 4.10 2.96 -30.27
N THR A 155 4.48 3.76 -29.27
CA THR A 155 3.91 3.67 -27.91
C THR A 155 2.52 4.28 -27.79
N ASP A 156 2.23 5.35 -28.55
CA ASP A 156 0.94 6.04 -28.48
C ASP A 156 -0.20 5.26 -29.16
N SER A 157 0.08 4.54 -30.26
CA SER A 157 -0.94 3.72 -30.94
C SER A 157 -1.36 2.48 -30.13
N LYS A 158 -0.40 1.83 -29.45
CA LYS A 158 -0.68 0.74 -28.50
C LYS A 158 -1.45 1.25 -27.27
N ARG A 159 -1.12 2.44 -26.74
CA ARG A 159 -1.87 3.03 -25.63
C ARG A 159 -3.31 3.30 -26.02
N ASN A 160 -3.56 3.95 -27.15
CA ASN A 160 -4.91 4.30 -27.59
C ASN A 160 -5.78 3.05 -27.83
N THR A 161 -5.19 1.95 -28.31
CA THR A 161 -5.91 0.69 -28.51
C THR A 161 -6.23 -0.01 -27.19
N VAL A 162 -5.28 -0.07 -26.25
CA VAL A 162 -5.49 -0.66 -24.92
C VAL A 162 -6.46 0.16 -24.07
N GLU A 163 -6.41 1.48 -24.18
CA GLU A 163 -7.31 2.40 -23.48
C GLU A 163 -8.75 2.25 -24.01
N LYS A 164 -8.93 2.22 -25.34
CA LYS A 164 -10.22 1.96 -25.98
C LYS A 164 -10.82 0.58 -25.67
N LEU A 165 -9.99 -0.46 -25.50
CA LEU A 165 -10.44 -1.78 -25.04
C LEU A 165 -10.83 -1.76 -23.55
N SER A 166 -10.13 -1.00 -22.70
CA SER A 166 -10.45 -0.88 -21.28
C SER A 166 -11.74 -0.11 -20.98
N GLU A 167 -12.26 0.66 -21.95
CA GLU A 167 -13.53 1.38 -21.88
C GLU A 167 -14.75 0.46 -21.95
N GLN A 168 -14.56 -0.82 -22.32
CA GLN A 168 -15.67 -1.74 -22.62
C GLN A 168 -15.62 -3.03 -21.82
N ILE A 169 -14.57 -3.24 -21.02
CA ILE A 169 -14.40 -4.46 -20.23
C ILE A 169 -15.12 -4.34 -18.88
N LEU A 170 -16.07 -5.25 -18.65
CA LEU A 170 -16.67 -5.51 -17.35
C LEU A 170 -15.88 -6.62 -16.66
N THR A 171 -15.40 -6.39 -15.43
CA THR A 171 -14.66 -7.40 -14.67
C THR A 171 -15.45 -7.87 -13.46
N PHE A 172 -15.72 -9.17 -13.40
CA PHE A 172 -16.30 -9.85 -12.25
C PHE A 172 -15.17 -10.45 -11.41
N GLN A 173 -15.20 -10.21 -10.10
CA GLN A 173 -14.24 -10.75 -9.14
C GLN A 173 -14.92 -11.72 -8.22
N PHE A 174 -14.32 -12.90 -8.10
CA PHE A 174 -14.85 -14.01 -7.33
C PHE A 174 -13.89 -14.37 -6.21
N HIS A 175 -14.47 -14.84 -5.11
CA HIS A 175 -13.78 -15.64 -4.13
C HIS A 175 -14.00 -17.12 -4.47
N ALA A 176 -12.95 -17.80 -4.91
CA ALA A 176 -12.99 -19.22 -5.26
C ALA A 176 -12.44 -20.10 -4.12
N PRO A 177 -12.90 -21.36 -3.98
CA PRO A 177 -12.29 -22.31 -3.07
C PRO A 177 -10.80 -22.49 -3.41
N GLY A 178 -9.91 -22.23 -2.45
CA GLY A 178 -8.45 -22.23 -2.65
C GLY A 178 -7.84 -20.83 -2.80
N ASP A 179 -8.64 -19.77 -2.82
CA ASP A 179 -8.15 -18.40 -2.71
C ASP A 179 -7.51 -18.15 -1.33
N TRP A 180 -6.34 -17.53 -1.32
CA TRP A 180 -5.57 -17.34 -0.09
C TRP A 180 -6.11 -16.19 0.76
N LEU A 181 -6.28 -16.41 2.07
CA LEU A 181 -6.67 -15.39 3.07
C LEU A 181 -8.03 -14.71 2.81
N GLY A 182 -8.91 -15.34 2.04
CA GLY A 182 -10.21 -14.74 1.70
C GLY A 182 -10.14 -13.66 0.62
N LEU A 183 -8.98 -13.44 -0.01
CA LEU A 183 -8.80 -12.41 -1.03
C LEU A 183 -9.43 -12.86 -2.36
N ALA A 184 -10.23 -11.99 -2.99
CA ALA A 184 -10.79 -12.24 -4.31
C ALA A 184 -9.68 -12.21 -5.38
N GLY A 185 -9.11 -13.39 -5.65
CA GLY A 185 -8.00 -13.54 -6.57
C GLY A 185 -8.44 -13.85 -8.00
N SER A 186 -9.62 -14.47 -8.12
CA SER A 186 -10.15 -14.99 -9.38
C SER A 186 -11.00 -13.94 -10.10
N ARG A 187 -10.81 -13.79 -11.42
CA ARG A 187 -11.46 -12.74 -12.21
C ARG A 187 -11.90 -13.24 -13.57
N VAL A 188 -13.03 -12.73 -14.02
CA VAL A 188 -13.53 -12.89 -15.39
C VAL A 188 -13.76 -11.51 -15.99
N SER A 189 -13.24 -11.29 -17.17
CA SER A 189 -13.37 -10.04 -17.94
C SER A 189 -14.18 -10.30 -19.20
N ILE A 190 -15.25 -9.52 -19.39
CA ILE A 190 -16.16 -9.61 -20.53
C ILE A 190 -16.19 -8.28 -21.26
N ASP A 191 -16.07 -8.30 -22.58
CA ASP A 191 -16.31 -7.14 -23.44
C ASP A 191 -17.82 -6.93 -23.62
N LYS A 192 -18.32 -5.76 -23.23
CA LYS A 192 -19.74 -5.42 -23.29
C LYS A 192 -20.27 -5.21 -24.71
N GLN A 193 -19.44 -4.76 -25.65
CA GLN A 193 -19.90 -4.51 -27.03
C GLN A 193 -19.92 -5.78 -27.86
N GLY A 194 -18.85 -6.58 -27.74
CA GLY A 194 -18.77 -7.88 -28.40
C GLY A 194 -19.56 -8.97 -27.70
N SER A 195 -19.92 -8.79 -26.42
CA SER A 195 -20.44 -9.86 -25.56
C SER A 195 -19.50 -11.07 -25.55
N VAL A 196 -18.18 -10.81 -25.52
CA VAL A 196 -17.11 -11.80 -25.66
C VAL A 196 -16.34 -11.94 -24.35
N LEU A 197 -16.02 -13.18 -23.99
CA LEU A 197 -15.09 -13.49 -22.91
C LEU A 197 -13.66 -13.05 -23.30
N VAL A 198 -13.09 -12.09 -22.57
CA VAL A 198 -11.76 -11.53 -22.86
C VAL A 198 -10.67 -12.26 -22.09
N ASN A 199 -10.93 -12.55 -20.80
CA ASN A 199 -9.94 -13.16 -19.93
C ASN A 199 -10.62 -13.86 -18.74
N THR A 200 -10.16 -15.06 -18.42
CA THR A 200 -10.43 -15.75 -17.16
C THR A 200 -9.10 -15.99 -16.45
N SER A 201 -8.93 -15.43 -15.26
CA SER A 201 -7.76 -15.67 -14.43
C SER A 201 -8.19 -16.26 -13.09
N LEU A 202 -7.84 -17.52 -12.82
CA LEU A 202 -8.03 -18.11 -11.50
C LEU A 202 -6.85 -17.78 -10.60
N HIS A 203 -7.11 -17.57 -9.30
CA HIS A 203 -6.05 -17.30 -8.34
C HIS A 203 -5.05 -18.46 -8.23
N ALA A 204 -5.54 -19.70 -8.36
CA ALA A 204 -4.72 -20.90 -8.32
C ALA A 204 -3.60 -20.87 -9.36
N ASP A 205 -3.91 -20.36 -10.56
CA ASP A 205 -3.02 -20.32 -11.72
C ASP A 205 -2.04 -19.13 -11.71
N LEU A 206 -2.20 -18.22 -10.75
CA LEU A 206 -1.28 -17.08 -10.61
C LEU A 206 0.12 -17.56 -10.16
N SER A 207 1.14 -16.90 -10.72
CA SER A 207 2.52 -17.07 -10.27
C SER A 207 2.64 -16.74 -8.77
N LEU A 208 3.64 -17.32 -8.10
CA LEU A 208 3.90 -17.02 -6.69
C LEU A 208 4.11 -15.51 -6.47
N GLY A 209 4.80 -14.85 -7.39
CA GLY A 209 4.96 -13.40 -7.39
C GLY A 209 3.63 -12.65 -7.44
N ALA A 210 2.72 -13.07 -8.32
CA ALA A 210 1.41 -12.45 -8.46
C ALA A 210 0.54 -12.63 -7.20
N LYS A 211 0.63 -13.81 -6.58
CA LYS A 211 -0.02 -14.11 -5.29
C LYS A 211 0.52 -13.19 -4.19
N VAL A 212 1.85 -13.08 -4.05
CA VAL A 212 2.49 -12.17 -3.08
C VAL A 212 2.08 -10.72 -3.33
N PHE A 213 2.12 -10.26 -4.59
CA PHE A 213 1.75 -8.89 -4.92
C PHE A 213 0.27 -8.57 -4.59
N SER A 214 -0.63 -9.53 -4.79
CA SER A 214 -2.04 -9.37 -4.42
C SER A 214 -2.23 -9.15 -2.91
N ILE A 215 -1.44 -9.85 -2.09
CA ILE A 215 -1.43 -9.69 -0.64
C ILE A 215 -0.85 -8.32 -0.27
N LEU A 216 0.29 -7.92 -0.84
CA LEU A 216 0.90 -6.61 -0.54
C LEU A 216 -0.09 -5.46 -0.76
N LYS A 217 -0.85 -5.54 -1.84
CA LYS A 217 -1.89 -4.57 -2.14
C LYS A 217 -3.01 -4.58 -1.11
N ALA A 218 -3.59 -5.75 -0.83
CA ALA A 218 -4.67 -5.88 0.14
C ALA A 218 -4.24 -5.41 1.54
N LEU A 219 -3.05 -5.82 1.98
CA LEU A 219 -2.47 -5.47 3.28
C LEU A 219 -2.24 -3.96 3.44
N HIS A 220 -1.86 -3.26 2.38
CA HIS A 220 -1.69 -1.81 2.42
C HIS A 220 -3.02 -1.06 2.42
N THR A 221 -3.95 -1.48 1.57
CA THR A 221 -5.22 -0.75 1.37
C THR A 221 -6.31 -1.12 2.36
N GLY A 222 -6.20 -2.26 3.04
CA GLY A 222 -7.27 -2.84 3.86
C GLY A 222 -8.49 -3.35 3.08
N HIS A 223 -8.54 -3.10 1.76
CA HIS A 223 -9.61 -3.54 0.88
C HIS A 223 -9.62 -5.06 0.72
N ASP A 224 -10.81 -5.66 0.72
CA ASP A 224 -11.05 -7.13 0.62
C ASP A 224 -10.52 -7.95 1.81
N LEU A 225 -10.14 -7.32 2.93
CA LEU A 225 -9.75 -8.02 4.16
C LEU A 225 -10.89 -8.05 5.18
N PRO A 226 -10.97 -9.09 6.03
CA PRO A 226 -11.98 -9.17 7.08
C PRO A 226 -11.89 -8.00 8.07
N ALA A 227 -13.02 -7.65 8.69
CA ALA A 227 -13.13 -6.51 9.62
C ALA A 227 -12.12 -6.55 10.79
N TYR A 228 -11.74 -7.74 11.27
CA TYR A 228 -10.74 -7.87 12.34
C TYR A 228 -9.37 -7.31 11.94
N TYR A 229 -9.02 -7.33 10.65
CA TYR A 229 -7.77 -6.79 10.15
C TYR A 229 -7.75 -5.26 10.28
N VAL A 230 -8.87 -4.61 9.96
CA VAL A 230 -9.04 -3.16 10.13
C VAL A 230 -8.93 -2.77 11.60
N VAL A 231 -9.53 -3.56 12.49
CA VAL A 231 -9.40 -3.37 13.94
C VAL A 231 -7.94 -3.50 14.39
N LEU A 232 -7.21 -4.51 13.90
CA LEU A 232 -5.78 -4.67 14.19
C LEU A 232 -4.96 -3.46 13.71
N GLN A 233 -5.23 -2.96 12.50
CA GLN A 233 -4.55 -1.78 11.95
C GLN A 233 -4.85 -0.53 12.80
N LEU A 234 -6.09 -0.38 13.27
CA LEU A 234 -6.49 0.71 14.17
C LEU A 234 -5.75 0.62 15.51
N LEU A 235 -5.64 -0.58 16.09
CA LEU A 235 -4.88 -0.81 17.33
C LEU A 235 -3.38 -0.50 17.15
N LEU A 236 -2.79 -0.89 16.03
CA LEU A 236 -1.39 -0.57 15.71
C LEU A 236 -1.18 0.93 15.54
N SER A 237 -2.12 1.64 14.90
CA SER A 237 -2.10 3.09 14.78
C SER A 237 -2.18 3.77 16.14
N LEU A 238 -3.12 3.33 16.99
CA LEU A 238 -3.27 3.84 18.36
C LEU A 238 -2.00 3.61 19.19
N LEU A 239 -1.41 2.42 19.09
CA LEU A 239 -0.15 2.10 19.75
C LEU A 239 0.97 3.03 19.25
N GLY A 240 1.05 3.28 17.95
CA GLY A 240 1.96 4.25 17.34
C GLY A 240 1.80 5.66 17.92
N THR A 241 0.56 6.14 18.06
CA THR A 241 0.27 7.45 18.67
C THR A 241 0.74 7.51 20.13
N VAL A 242 0.46 6.47 20.93
CA VAL A 242 0.94 6.36 22.32
C VAL A 242 2.48 6.35 22.38
N MET A 243 3.14 5.71 21.41
CA MET A 243 4.61 5.67 21.32
C MET A 243 5.23 7.04 21.03
N VAL A 244 4.66 7.80 20.10
CA VAL A 244 5.11 9.18 19.82
C VAL A 244 4.91 10.07 21.05
N PHE A 245 3.75 9.97 21.68
CA PHE A 245 3.44 10.75 22.88
C PHE A 245 4.37 10.40 24.06
N SER A 246 4.60 9.12 24.32
CA SER A 246 5.51 8.68 25.40
C SER A 246 6.95 9.13 25.18
N GLY A 247 7.42 9.13 23.92
CA GLY A 247 8.72 9.68 23.54
C GLY A 247 8.83 11.18 23.85
N LEU A 248 7.83 11.96 23.43
CA LEU A 248 7.77 13.41 23.67
C LEU A 248 7.73 13.74 25.17
N VAL A 249 6.89 13.05 25.95
CA VAL A 249 6.80 13.21 27.41
C VAL A 249 8.14 12.88 28.08
N SER A 250 8.79 11.78 27.68
CA SER A 250 10.11 11.40 28.20
C SER A 250 11.16 12.49 27.93
N PHE A 251 11.14 13.08 26.73
CA PHE A 251 12.03 14.18 26.35
C PHE A 251 11.78 15.45 27.18
N ILE A 252 10.52 15.87 27.34
CA ILE A 252 10.15 17.05 28.14
C ILE A 252 10.59 16.87 29.60
N ILE A 253 10.34 15.70 30.20
CA ILE A 253 10.77 15.42 31.58
C ILE A 253 12.29 15.47 31.70
N LYS A 254 13.03 14.93 30.72
CA LYS A 254 14.50 14.99 30.69
C LYS A 254 14.99 16.44 30.62
N LYS A 255 14.41 17.25 29.73
CA LYS A 255 14.78 18.67 29.55
C LYS A 255 14.52 19.48 30.81
N ARG A 256 13.35 19.32 31.45
CA ARG A 256 13.01 20.01 32.72
C ARG A 256 14.01 19.71 33.83
N LYS A 257 14.43 18.44 33.98
CA LYS A 257 15.43 18.05 34.98
C LYS A 257 16.80 18.66 34.72
N ARG A 258 17.26 18.68 33.46
CA ARG A 258 18.54 19.32 33.11
C ARG A 258 18.54 20.80 33.46
N ASN A 259 17.49 21.52 33.05
CA ASN A 259 17.36 22.95 33.36
C ASN A 259 17.31 23.23 34.88
N GLN A 260 16.73 22.33 35.68
CA GLN A 260 16.71 22.47 37.14
C GLN A 260 18.12 22.32 37.75
N VAL A 261 18.90 21.36 37.26
CA VAL A 261 20.29 21.15 37.70
C VAL A 261 21.16 22.34 37.30
N ASP A 262 21.03 22.83 36.07
CA ASP A 262 21.79 23.98 35.58
C ASP A 262 21.46 25.25 36.38
N ARG A 263 20.17 25.46 36.72
CA ARG A 263 19.74 26.57 37.59
C ARG A 263 20.30 26.48 38.99
N TRP A 264 20.34 25.27 39.56
CA TRP A 264 20.91 25.06 40.89
C TRP A 264 22.42 25.31 40.91
N ALA A 265 23.15 24.81 39.90
CA ALA A 265 24.58 25.04 39.75
C ALA A 265 24.93 26.53 39.63
N ASN A 266 24.15 27.29 38.85
CA ASN A 266 24.37 28.74 38.67
C ASN A 266 23.89 29.59 39.86
N SER A 267 23.16 29.02 40.82
CA SER A 267 22.68 29.72 42.02
C SER A 267 23.61 29.60 43.24
N GLN A 268 24.68 28.81 43.13
CA GLN A 268 25.68 28.69 44.19
C GLN A 268 26.56 29.95 44.18
N PRO A 269 26.70 30.67 45.31
CA PRO A 269 27.60 31.81 45.39
C PRO A 269 29.04 31.35 45.12
N LEU A 270 29.78 32.11 44.30
CA LEU A 270 31.21 31.90 44.14
C LEU A 270 31.84 32.13 45.51
N THR A 271 32.25 31.06 46.19
CA THR A 271 33.04 31.18 47.41
C THR A 271 34.39 31.76 46.99
N GLU A 272 34.55 33.06 47.19
CA GLU A 272 35.79 33.79 46.96
C GLU A 272 36.89 33.18 47.84
N SER A 273 37.97 32.72 47.18
CA SER A 273 39.21 32.24 47.81
C SER A 273 40.23 33.36 47.86
#